data_AF-A0A2G5BCH4-F1
#
_entry.id   AF-A0A2G5BCH4-F1
#
_cell.length_a   1.000
_cell.length_b   1.000
_cell.length_c   1.000
_cell.angle_alpha   90.00
_cell.angle_beta   90.00
_cell.angle_gamma   90.00
#
_symmetry.space_group_name_H-M   'P 1'
#
loop_
_entity.id
_entity.type
_entity.pdbx_description
1 polymer ?
#
loop_
_entity_poly.entity_id
_entity_poly.type
_entity_poly.pdbx_seq_one_letter_code
_entity_poly.pdbx_strand_id
1 'polypeptide(L)'
;SECSKSLAIQLTNVFQFGQIEFSYDTCVQDSSIGGYRAGIANFNTVDGSVWNVIKAYHKMTSNNDEFSNYDDALQNNGKNNDTESSDIFNRFCETWKSASQNVKFQSAQESVLEKKYYQKSQSEAEDLGLTLSISQAQLYDTSISHG
;
A
#
# COMPACT_ATOMS: atom_id res chain seq x y z
N SER A 1 14.46 9.02 -14.12
CA SER A 1 15.71 8.89 -13.35
C SER A 1 15.35 8.61 -11.90
N GLU A 2 16.24 8.01 -11.11
CA GLU A 2 15.98 7.74 -9.68
C GLU A 2 15.69 9.00 -8.86
N CYS A 3 16.36 10.11 -9.17
CA CYS A 3 16.11 11.39 -8.49
C CYS A 3 14.68 11.90 -8.74
N SER A 4 14.21 11.89 -10.00
CA SER A 4 12.84 12.32 -10.32
C SER A 4 11.78 11.43 -9.67
N LYS A 5 12.04 10.11 -9.60
CA LYS A 5 11.17 9.16 -8.91
C LYS A 5 11.06 9.48 -7.42
N SER A 6 12.20 9.66 -6.75
CA SER A 6 12.25 10.01 -5.33
C SER A 6 11.48 11.29 -5.03
N LEU A 7 11.64 12.33 -5.86
CA LEU A 7 10.91 13.58 -5.71
C LEU A 7 9.40 13.41 -5.93
N ALA A 8 9.00 12.66 -6.96
CA ALA A 8 7.58 12.38 -7.20
C ALA A 8 6.93 11.67 -6.00
N ILE A 9 7.61 10.65 -5.46
CA ILE A 9 7.16 9.93 -4.26
C ILE A 9 7.03 10.87 -3.06
N GLN A 10 8.06 11.67 -2.76
CA GLN A 10 8.05 12.61 -1.64
C GLN A 10 6.96 13.68 -1.77
N LEU A 11 6.77 14.24 -2.97
CA LEU A 11 5.72 15.23 -3.23
C LEU A 11 4.32 14.64 -3.02
N THR A 12 4.05 13.46 -3.59
CA THR A 12 2.79 12.75 -3.36
C THR A 12 2.60 12.41 -1.88
N ASN A 13 3.65 11.99 -1.18
CA ASN A 13 3.56 11.69 0.25
C ASN A 13 3.18 12.93 1.08
N VAL A 14 3.69 14.12 0.73
CA VAL A 14 3.28 15.38 1.34
C VAL A 14 1.79 15.65 1.10
N PHE A 15 1.28 15.40 -0.11
CA PHE A 15 -0.15 15.58 -0.41
C PHE A 15 -1.05 14.58 0.31
N GLN A 16 -0.65 13.31 0.38
CA GLN A 16 -1.46 12.23 0.93
C GLN A 16 -1.42 12.17 2.46
N PHE A 17 -0.26 12.49 3.05
CA PHE A 17 0.00 12.23 4.47
C PHE A 17 0.58 13.45 5.22
N GLY A 18 0.84 14.57 4.54
CA GLY A 18 1.37 15.78 5.16
C GLY A 18 2.85 15.72 5.54
N GLN A 19 3.60 14.74 5.03
CA GLN A 19 5.00 14.50 5.39
C GLN A 19 5.83 14.00 4.20
N ILE A 20 7.14 14.23 4.25
CA ILE A 20 8.06 13.86 3.16
C ILE A 20 8.40 12.36 3.22
N GLU A 21 8.65 11.86 4.43
CA GLU A 21 9.10 10.48 4.67
C GLU A 21 7.92 9.53 4.87
N PHE A 22 8.12 8.26 4.51
CA PHE A 22 7.10 7.23 4.66
C PHE A 22 6.79 6.91 6.13
N SER A 23 5.48 6.77 6.44
CA SER A 23 5.01 6.12 7.67
C SER A 23 4.58 4.69 7.39
N TYR A 24 5.48 3.74 7.65
CA TYR A 24 5.23 2.32 7.44
C TYR A 24 4.20 1.72 8.42
N ASP A 25 3.96 2.38 9.56
CA ASP A 25 3.15 1.87 10.67
C ASP A 25 1.72 2.38 10.68
N THR A 26 1.37 3.33 9.81
CA THR A 26 0.02 3.86 9.69
C THR A 26 -0.97 2.73 9.46
N CYS A 27 -2.00 2.65 10.29
CA CYS A 27 -3.14 1.78 10.09
C CYS A 27 -4.35 2.38 10.78
N VAL A 28 -5.47 2.45 10.08
CA VAL A 28 -6.72 2.99 10.59
C VAL A 28 -7.88 2.15 10.05
N GLN A 29 -8.87 1.90 10.90
CA GLN A 29 -10.17 1.40 10.46
C GLN A 29 -10.92 2.54 9.79
N ASP A 30 -11.38 2.32 8.55
CA ASP A 30 -12.03 3.32 7.73
C ASP A 30 -13.43 2.88 7.33
N SER A 31 -14.41 3.43 8.06
CA SER A 31 -15.85 3.24 7.86
C SER A 31 -16.37 3.67 6.49
N SER A 32 -15.63 4.52 5.76
CA SER A 32 -16.03 4.93 4.41
C SER A 32 -15.84 3.82 3.37
N ILE A 33 -14.95 2.85 3.65
CA ILE A 33 -14.69 1.72 2.75
C ILE A 33 -15.18 0.38 3.31
N GLY A 34 -15.54 0.29 4.60
CA GLY A 34 -15.92 -0.98 5.21
C GLY A 34 -14.71 -1.85 5.57
N GLY A 35 -13.58 -1.24 5.93
CA GLY A 35 -12.32 -1.97 6.15
C GLY A 35 -11.21 -1.15 6.78
N TYR A 36 -9.95 -1.45 6.41
CA TYR A 36 -8.77 -0.77 6.96
C TYR A 36 -7.97 -0.11 5.84
N ARG A 37 -7.36 1.04 6.14
CA ARG A 37 -6.28 1.65 5.35
C ARG A 37 -4.98 1.56 6.13
N ALA A 38 -3.89 1.19 5.46
CA ALA A 38 -2.60 1.01 6.09
C ALA A 38 -1.40 1.29 5.18
N GLY A 39 -0.27 1.63 5.80
CA GLY A 39 1.03 1.76 5.17
C GLY A 39 1.22 2.98 4.28
N ILE A 40 2.34 2.96 3.56
CA ILE A 40 2.92 4.09 2.81
C ILE A 40 2.09 4.60 1.63
N ALA A 41 1.00 3.90 1.27
CA ALA A 41 0.16 4.22 0.12
C ALA A 41 -1.34 4.13 0.44
N ASN A 42 -1.73 4.15 1.72
CA ASN A 42 -3.12 3.91 2.13
C ASN A 42 -3.70 2.61 1.52
N PHE A 43 -2.89 1.55 1.50
CA PHE A 43 -3.32 0.23 1.06
C PHE A 43 -4.56 -0.16 1.84
N ASN A 44 -5.55 -0.75 1.19
CA ASN A 44 -6.80 -1.11 1.83
C ASN A 44 -7.15 -2.59 1.71
N THR A 45 -7.95 -3.06 2.67
CA THR A 45 -8.40 -4.46 2.77
C THR A 45 -9.46 -4.81 1.72
N VAL A 46 -10.14 -3.81 1.15
CA VAL A 46 -11.28 -3.98 0.25
C VAL A 46 -10.83 -4.20 -1.20
N ASP A 47 -9.85 -3.43 -1.68
CA ASP A 47 -9.26 -3.57 -3.02
C ASP A 47 -8.15 -4.64 -3.10
N GLY A 48 -7.88 -5.32 -1.97
CA GLY A 48 -6.87 -6.37 -1.85
C GLY A 48 -5.41 -5.88 -1.84
N SER A 49 -5.13 -4.57 -1.81
CA SER A 49 -3.75 -4.07 -1.76
C SER A 49 -3.04 -4.42 -0.45
N VAL A 50 -3.74 -4.41 0.69
CA VAL A 50 -3.21 -4.94 1.96
C VAL A 50 -2.78 -6.39 1.81
N TRP A 51 -3.61 -7.22 1.17
CA TRP A 51 -3.27 -8.62 0.93
C TRP A 51 -2.05 -8.77 0.03
N ASN A 52 -1.87 -7.89 -0.95
CA ASN A 52 -0.67 -7.90 -1.80
C ASN A 52 0.61 -7.58 -1.01
N VAL A 53 0.55 -6.65 -0.05
CA VAL A 53 1.67 -6.34 0.85
C VAL A 53 2.00 -7.56 1.71
N ILE A 54 0.99 -8.13 2.36
CA ILE A 54 1.16 -9.28 3.25
C ILE A 54 1.70 -10.50 2.49
N LYS A 55 1.18 -10.82 1.29
CA LYS A 55 1.77 -11.86 0.42
C LYS A 55 3.22 -11.59 0.06
N ALA A 56 3.59 -10.33 -0.19
CA ALA A 56 4.98 -9.99 -0.48
C ALA A 56 5.86 -10.22 0.75
N TYR A 57 5.36 -9.88 1.95
CA TYR A 57 6.05 -10.11 3.21
C TYR A 57 6.20 -11.60 3.54
N HIS A 58 5.14 -12.40 3.42
CA HIS A 58 5.19 -13.86 3.55
C HIS A 58 6.27 -14.49 2.69
N LYS A 59 6.43 -14.05 1.43
CA LYS A 59 7.51 -14.54 0.56
C LYS A 59 8.90 -14.23 1.12
N MET A 60 9.07 -13.08 1.77
CA MET A 60 10.35 -12.66 2.35
C MET A 60 10.65 -13.33 3.70
N THR A 61 9.63 -13.81 4.40
CA THR A 61 9.71 -14.49 5.71
C THR A 61 9.55 -16.00 5.60
N SER A 62 9.30 -16.54 4.41
CA SER A 62 8.89 -17.95 4.19
C SER A 62 7.62 -18.33 4.96
N ASN A 63 6.65 -17.41 5.03
CA ASN A 63 5.39 -17.49 5.77
C ASN A 63 5.56 -17.60 7.30
N ASN A 64 6.74 -17.24 7.82
CA ASN A 64 6.97 -17.18 9.26
C ASN A 64 6.84 -15.73 9.75
N ASP A 65 5.61 -15.25 9.79
CA ASP A 65 5.28 -13.91 10.28
C ASP A 65 3.88 -13.83 10.89
N GLU A 66 3.65 -12.71 11.57
CA GLU A 66 2.48 -12.43 12.40
C GLU A 66 1.17 -12.27 11.63
N PHE A 67 1.18 -12.25 10.29
CA PHE A 67 -0.03 -12.07 9.50
C PHE A 67 -0.76 -13.36 9.13
N SER A 68 -0.18 -14.52 9.40
CA SER A 68 -0.78 -15.83 9.00
C SER A 68 -2.22 -16.02 9.49
N ASN A 69 -2.60 -15.41 10.62
CA ASN A 69 -3.97 -15.47 11.16
C ASN A 69 -5.00 -14.69 10.34
N TYR A 70 -4.58 -13.80 9.45
CA TYR A 70 -5.46 -12.98 8.62
C TYR A 70 -5.59 -13.53 7.19
N ASP A 71 -4.80 -14.53 6.80
CA ASP A 71 -4.69 -15.01 5.41
C ASP A 71 -6.03 -15.40 4.80
N ASP A 72 -6.79 -16.25 5.49
CA ASP A 72 -8.10 -16.71 5.01
C ASP A 72 -9.08 -15.54 4.86
N ALA A 73 -9.05 -14.58 5.79
CA ALA A 73 -9.90 -13.41 5.71
C ALA A 73 -9.47 -12.53 4.51
N LEU A 74 -8.20 -12.14 4.45
CA LEU A 74 -7.65 -11.23 3.45
C LEU A 74 -7.64 -11.80 2.02
N GLN A 75 -7.46 -13.12 1.85
CA GLN A 75 -7.54 -13.77 0.55
C GLN A 75 -8.95 -13.70 -0.04
N ASN A 76 -9.98 -13.72 0.80
CA ASN A 76 -11.38 -13.69 0.40
C ASN A 76 -11.96 -12.26 0.29
N ASN A 77 -11.26 -11.26 0.80
CA ASN A 77 -11.69 -9.87 0.78
C ASN A 77 -11.41 -9.18 -0.56
N GLY A 78 -12.42 -8.44 -1.03
CA GLY A 78 -12.62 -8.02 -2.43
C GLY A 78 -13.92 -8.56 -3.04
N LYS A 79 -14.62 -9.48 -2.35
CA LYS A 79 -15.93 -10.02 -2.76
C LYS A 79 -17.09 -9.67 -1.83
N ASN A 80 -16.85 -9.53 -0.52
CA ASN A 80 -17.86 -9.18 0.49
C ASN A 80 -17.26 -8.10 1.41
N ASN A 81 -17.82 -6.89 1.40
CA ASN A 81 -17.31 -5.68 2.07
C ASN A 81 -17.44 -5.70 3.62
N ASP A 82 -17.21 -6.82 4.29
CA ASP A 82 -17.53 -6.98 5.73
C ASP A 82 -16.27 -7.19 6.60
N THR A 83 -15.16 -6.54 6.24
CA THR A 83 -13.92 -6.59 7.04
C THR A 83 -14.02 -5.88 8.38
N GLU A 84 -15.00 -4.98 8.55
CA GLU A 84 -15.17 -4.21 9.78
C GLU A 84 -15.74 -4.98 10.96
N SER A 85 -16.50 -6.04 10.69
CA SER A 85 -17.34 -6.69 11.71
C SER A 85 -16.77 -8.01 12.23
N SER A 86 -15.68 -8.51 11.63
CA SER A 86 -15.09 -9.78 12.06
C SER A 86 -14.04 -9.58 13.17
N ASP A 87 -14.20 -10.31 14.27
CA ASP A 87 -13.30 -10.29 15.42
C ASP A 87 -11.83 -10.57 15.07
N ILE A 88 -11.58 -11.20 13.92
CA ILE A 88 -10.23 -11.50 13.44
C ILE A 88 -9.41 -10.24 13.21
N PHE A 89 -10.03 -9.10 12.83
CA PHE A 89 -9.32 -7.84 12.56
C PHE A 89 -9.17 -6.92 13.78
N ASN A 90 -9.69 -7.28 14.96
CA ASN A 90 -9.61 -6.44 16.16
C ASN A 90 -8.18 -6.01 16.52
N ARG A 91 -7.17 -6.82 16.16
CA ARG A 91 -5.75 -6.54 16.42
C ARG A 91 -4.96 -6.19 15.16
N PHE A 92 -5.63 -5.99 14.03
CA PHE A 92 -4.97 -5.83 12.74
C PHE A 92 -3.99 -4.65 12.72
N CYS A 93 -4.40 -3.48 13.21
CA CYS A 93 -3.51 -2.33 13.28
C CYS A 93 -2.37 -2.48 14.30
N GLU A 94 -2.56 -3.24 15.38
CA GLU A 94 -1.46 -3.58 16.29
C GLU A 94 -0.44 -4.48 15.60
N THR A 95 -0.91 -5.50 14.88
CA THR A 95 -0.06 -6.39 14.07
C THR A 95 0.69 -5.59 13.01
N TRP A 96 -0.01 -4.72 12.27
CA TRP A 96 0.61 -3.85 11.25
C TRP A 96 1.71 -2.97 11.84
N LYS A 97 1.43 -2.31 12.96
CA LYS A 97 2.38 -1.46 13.65
C LYS A 97 3.58 -2.24 14.20
N SER A 98 3.38 -3.48 14.66
CA SER A 98 4.49 -4.35 15.07
C SER A 98 5.36 -4.73 13.87
N ALA A 99 4.73 -5.16 12.78
CA ALA A 99 5.40 -5.60 11.56
C ALA A 99 6.20 -4.47 10.90
N SER A 100 5.76 -3.21 11.00
CA SER A 100 6.42 -2.04 10.42
C SER A 100 7.85 -1.81 10.91
N GLN A 101 8.23 -2.40 12.04
CA GLN A 101 9.60 -2.37 12.55
C GLN A 101 10.53 -3.36 11.81
N ASN A 102 9.97 -4.33 11.08
CA ASN A 102 10.73 -5.27 10.29
C ASN A 102 11.05 -4.69 8.91
N VAL A 103 12.34 -4.59 8.58
CA VAL A 103 12.83 -4.11 7.27
C VAL A 103 12.26 -4.89 6.09
N LYS A 104 11.95 -6.19 6.26
CA LYS A 104 11.30 -6.99 5.21
C LYS A 104 9.85 -6.56 4.98
N PHE A 105 9.12 -6.14 6.02
CA PHE A 105 7.76 -5.64 5.86
C PHE A 105 7.74 -4.25 5.21
N GLN A 106 8.71 -3.39 5.56
CA GLN A 106 8.93 -2.12 4.88
C GLN A 106 9.21 -2.34 3.37
N SER A 107 10.14 -3.24 3.04
CA SER A 107 10.43 -3.61 1.66
C SER A 107 9.24 -4.25 0.93
N ALA A 108 8.37 -4.97 1.64
CA ALA A 108 7.14 -5.50 1.07
C ALA A 108 6.16 -4.38 0.68
N GLN A 109 5.98 -3.37 1.55
CA GLN A 109 5.18 -2.19 1.25
C GLN A 109 5.72 -1.42 0.04
N GLU A 110 7.03 -1.14 0.02
CA GLU A 110 7.70 -0.47 -1.11
C GLU A 110 7.58 -1.28 -2.41
N SER A 111 7.69 -2.61 -2.36
CA SER A 111 7.56 -3.44 -3.56
C SER A 111 6.15 -3.38 -4.16
N VAL A 112 5.12 -3.27 -3.31
CA VAL A 112 3.74 -3.11 -3.79
C VAL A 112 3.50 -1.71 -4.32
N LEU A 113 4.00 -0.66 -3.63
CA LEU A 113 3.97 0.71 -4.14
C LEU A 113 4.58 0.78 -5.54
N GLU A 114 5.79 0.23 -5.68
CA GLU A 114 6.54 0.20 -6.93
C GLU A 114 5.76 -0.46 -8.05
N LYS A 115 5.25 -1.67 -7.83
CA LYS A 115 4.62 -2.46 -8.89
C LYS A 115 3.20 -2.01 -9.21
N LYS A 116 2.37 -1.78 -8.19
CA LYS A 116 0.94 -1.51 -8.38
C LYS A 116 0.68 -0.06 -8.79
N TYR A 117 1.49 0.88 -8.29
CA TYR A 117 1.23 2.31 -8.50
C TYR A 117 2.29 2.92 -9.42
N TYR A 118 3.56 2.89 -9.02
CA TYR A 118 4.60 3.61 -9.78
C TYR A 118 4.80 3.07 -11.19
N GLN A 119 5.13 1.79 -11.35
CA GLN A 119 5.39 1.18 -12.66
C GLN A 119 4.15 1.20 -13.57
N LYS A 120 2.97 0.98 -13.00
CA LYS A 120 1.71 1.09 -13.74
C LYS A 120 1.51 2.52 -14.27
N SER A 121 1.68 3.54 -13.43
CA SER A 121 1.52 4.93 -13.85
C SER A 121 2.59 5.35 -14.86
N GLN A 122 3.81 4.81 -14.77
CA GLN A 122 4.86 5.07 -15.76
C GLN A 122 4.54 4.42 -17.10
N SER A 123 4.01 3.19 -17.10
CA SER A 123 3.55 2.53 -18.33
C SER A 123 2.43 3.32 -19.01
N GLU A 124 1.46 3.82 -18.24
CA GLU A 124 0.38 4.69 -18.77
C GLU A 124 0.94 6.02 -19.31
N ALA A 125 1.96 6.59 -18.66
CA ALA A 125 2.63 7.78 -19.15
C ALA A 125 3.31 7.56 -20.49
N GLU A 126 3.97 6.40 -20.66
CA GLU A 126 4.61 5.99 -21.91
C GLU A 126 3.58 5.82 -23.03
N ASP A 127 2.46 5.14 -22.76
CA ASP A 127 1.38 4.95 -23.73
C ASP A 127 0.76 6.28 -24.20
N LEU A 128 0.74 7.30 -23.33
CA LEU A 128 0.28 8.66 -23.63
C LEU A 128 1.36 9.55 -24.26
N GLY A 129 2.59 9.05 -24.44
CA GLY A 129 3.71 9.82 -24.99
C GLY A 129 4.25 10.91 -24.06
N LEU A 130 4.03 10.79 -22.74
CA LEU A 130 4.48 11.75 -21.74
C LEU A 130 5.94 11.49 -21.36
N THR A 131 6.82 12.40 -21.80
CA THR A 131 8.28 12.27 -21.61
C THR A 131 8.84 13.17 -20.51
N LEU A 132 8.06 14.16 -20.05
CA LEU A 132 8.47 15.08 -19.01
C LEU A 132 8.23 14.48 -17.62
N SER A 133 9.23 14.58 -16.75
CA SER A 133 9.17 14.01 -15.40
C SER A 133 8.03 14.56 -14.55
N ILE A 134 7.63 15.82 -14.77
CA ILE A 134 6.48 16.41 -14.06
C ILE A 134 5.14 15.77 -14.48
N SER A 135 4.97 15.46 -15.76
CA SER A 135 3.75 14.78 -16.26
C SER A 135 3.66 13.35 -15.73
N GLN A 136 4.80 12.65 -15.70
CA GLN A 136 4.92 11.32 -15.10
C GLN A 136 4.62 11.32 -13.59
N ALA A 137 5.08 12.34 -12.86
CA ALA A 137 4.80 12.51 -11.45
C ALA A 137 3.31 12.78 -11.18
N GLN A 138 2.64 13.57 -12.03
CA GLN A 138 1.20 13.82 -11.93
C GLN A 138 0.36 12.55 -12.15
N LEU A 139 0.75 11.69 -13.09
CA LEU A 139 0.10 10.39 -13.27
C LEU A 139 0.33 9.46 -12.08
N TYR A 140 1.54 9.45 -11.52
CA TYR A 140 1.80 8.71 -10.29
C TYR A 140 0.90 9.18 -9.13
N ASP A 141 0.82 10.49 -8.89
CA ASP A 141 -0.03 11.07 -7.85
C ASP A 141 -1.52 10.72 -8.04
N THR A 142 -1.98 10.76 -9.29
CA THR A 142 -3.32 10.34 -9.69
C THR A 142 -3.56 8.86 -9.38
N SER A 143 -2.61 7.98 -9.69
CA SER A 143 -2.73 6.55 -9.44
C SER A 143 -2.85 6.22 -7.94
N ILE A 144 -2.16 6.98 -7.09
CA ILE A 144 -2.25 6.83 -5.63
C ILE A 144 -3.60 7.33 -5.11
N SER A 145 -4.08 8.47 -5.62
CA SER A 145 -5.30 9.11 -5.15
C SER A 145 -6.59 8.41 -5.61
N HIS A 146 -6.56 7.81 -6.81
CA HIS A 146 -7.76 7.34 -7.50
C HIS A 146 -7.77 5.84 -7.84
N GLY A 147 -6.64 5.14 -7.74
CA GLY A 147 -6.54 3.67 -7.91
C GLY A 147 -6.39 3.18 -9.34
#